data_AF-A0A0D2DZ27-F1
#
_entry.id   AF-A0A0D2DZ27-F1
#
_cell.length_a   1.000
_cell.length_b   1.000
_cell.length_c   1.000
_cell.angle_alpha   90.00
_cell.angle_beta   90.00
_cell.angle_gamma   90.00
#
_symmetry.space_group_name_H-M   'P 1'
#
loop_
_entity.id
_entity.type
_entity.pdbx_description
1 polymer ?
#
loop_
_entity_poly.entity_id
_entity_poly.type
_entity_poly.pdbx_seq_one_letter_code
_entity_poly.pdbx_strand_id
1 'polypeptide(L)'
;MSQLLPFDAVDFGIFVRGCAMITQRIQDEGWRTIFNNLSRKSTTYGGQSAASTRLSMATYPQGSQLQVLLSKGIVSLCAAQKFVGNRYRGMRFLINLQSIFSGLQVSPNRGYNRFVDYYAIWFKVAQDREVFSGHSADAESQLLWVFCIALQLFTTLLVDDACSCKTHRQCPERLNNSMATRKMAGLMEWLYAIEALAPTHLQKHFTWPRLVSDEAMSQFDIPFLSEAGVQAKIAALSNFPSRSHFVFGHILELSASLANWTEDLLASGGGENRFGTEEYWQSISPKTIVRVLEQDR
;
A
#
# COMPACT_ATOMS: atom_id res chain seq x y z
N MET A 1 10.47 9.10 16.16
CA MET A 1 11.69 8.27 16.08
C MET A 1 11.29 6.94 15.46
N SER A 2 11.63 6.71 14.18
CA SER A 2 11.36 5.45 13.47
C SER A 2 12.56 4.52 13.63
N GLN A 3 12.53 3.64 14.63
CA GLN A 3 13.61 2.69 14.97
C GLN A 3 13.47 1.32 14.27
N LEU A 4 12.65 1.20 13.23
CA LEU A 4 12.33 -0.08 12.57
C LEU A 4 12.94 -0.24 11.18
N LEU A 5 13.79 0.70 10.73
CA LEU A 5 14.50 0.51 9.47
C LEU A 5 15.72 -0.40 9.72
N PRO A 6 15.81 -1.55 9.03
CA PRO A 6 16.90 -2.50 9.22
C PRO A 6 18.23 -1.88 8.79
N PHE A 7 19.24 -1.98 9.65
CA PHE A 7 20.56 -1.39 9.42
C PHE A 7 21.42 -2.19 8.43
N ASP A 8 21.08 -3.47 8.22
CA ASP A 8 21.71 -4.34 7.24
C ASP A 8 20.71 -5.28 6.54
N ALA A 9 21.21 -6.04 5.55
CA ALA A 9 20.40 -6.97 4.76
C ALA A 9 19.88 -8.18 5.57
N VAL A 10 20.53 -8.52 6.68
CA VAL A 10 20.12 -9.64 7.55
C VAL A 10 18.93 -9.20 8.39
N ASP A 11 19.00 -8.03 9.00
CA ASP A 11 17.91 -7.40 9.75
C ASP A 11 16.68 -7.20 8.86
N PHE A 12 16.89 -6.78 7.61
CA PHE A 12 15.80 -6.62 6.64
C PHE A 12 15.13 -7.94 6.31
N GLY A 13 15.91 -9.00 6.09
CA GLY A 13 15.36 -10.34 5.85
C GLY A 13 14.54 -10.85 7.04
N ILE A 14 14.97 -10.57 8.28
CA ILE A 14 14.24 -10.93 9.49
C ILE A 14 12.94 -10.12 9.61
N PHE A 15 13.01 -8.80 9.42
CA PHE A 15 11.86 -7.90 9.44
C PHE A 15 10.80 -8.33 8.42
N VAL A 16 11.20 -8.49 7.16
CA VAL A 16 10.28 -8.86 6.08
C VAL A 16 9.68 -10.24 6.29
N ARG A 17 10.47 -11.22 6.78
CA ARG A 17 9.96 -12.53 7.15
C ARG A 17 8.94 -12.44 8.28
N GLY A 18 9.21 -11.64 9.31
CA GLY A 18 8.27 -11.37 10.40
C GLY A 18 6.96 -10.77 9.90
N CYS A 19 7.04 -9.75 9.03
CA CYS A 19 5.86 -9.17 8.39
C CYS A 19 5.11 -10.18 7.53
N ALA A 20 5.80 -10.96 6.68
CA ALA A 20 5.18 -12.00 5.84
C ALA A 20 4.43 -13.04 6.69
N MET A 21 5.04 -13.51 7.78
CA MET A 21 4.43 -14.48 8.69
C MET A 21 3.21 -13.91 9.41
N ILE A 22 3.28 -12.66 9.90
CA ILE A 22 2.15 -12.01 10.54
C ILE A 22 1.02 -11.80 9.52
N THR A 23 1.30 -11.31 8.32
CA THR A 23 0.26 -11.14 7.30
C THR A 23 -0.35 -12.47 6.87
N GLN A 24 0.45 -13.52 6.71
CA GLN A 24 -0.05 -14.86 6.40
C GLN A 24 -0.90 -15.41 7.56
N ARG A 25 -0.47 -15.22 8.81
CA ARG A 25 -1.24 -15.62 9.99
C ARG A 25 -2.58 -14.88 10.09
N ILE A 26 -2.60 -13.58 9.80
CA ILE A 26 -3.85 -12.79 9.73
C ILE A 26 -4.80 -13.37 8.68
N GLN A 27 -4.27 -13.82 7.53
CA GLN A 27 -5.05 -14.51 6.49
C GLN A 27 -5.56 -15.88 6.95
N ASP A 28 -4.68 -16.70 7.53
CA ASP A 28 -4.95 -18.09 7.94
C ASP A 28 -5.92 -18.16 9.12
N GLU A 29 -5.78 -17.26 10.11
CA GLU A 29 -6.68 -17.17 11.26
C GLU A 29 -8.03 -16.53 10.90
N GLY A 30 -8.20 -16.07 9.65
CA GLY A 30 -9.43 -15.41 9.21
C GLY A 30 -9.71 -14.10 9.94
N TRP A 31 -8.66 -13.45 10.47
CA TRP A 31 -8.71 -12.09 11.01
C TRP A 31 -8.75 -11.13 9.84
N ARG A 32 -9.92 -11.07 9.25
CA ARG A 32 -10.05 -10.41 7.99
C ARG A 32 -10.33 -8.92 8.22
N THR A 33 -9.84 -8.11 7.29
CA THR A 33 -10.14 -6.68 7.10
C THR A 33 -11.58 -6.35 7.49
N ILE A 34 -11.84 -5.09 7.84
CA ILE A 34 -13.17 -4.61 8.25
C ILE A 34 -14.30 -5.03 7.29
N PHE A 35 -13.98 -5.31 6.02
CA PHE A 35 -14.89 -5.81 4.99
C PHE A 35 -15.35 -7.26 5.12
N ASN A 36 -14.52 -8.12 5.68
CA ASN A 36 -14.80 -9.54 5.70
C ASN A 36 -15.65 -9.97 6.90
N ASN A 37 -15.71 -9.11 7.93
CA ASN A 37 -16.74 -9.19 8.96
C ASN A 37 -18.14 -8.90 8.40
N LEU A 38 -18.28 -8.38 7.17
CA LEU A 38 -19.57 -8.16 6.52
C LEU A 38 -20.15 -9.44 5.90
N SER A 39 -19.31 -10.41 5.53
CA SER A 39 -19.76 -11.60 4.77
C SER A 39 -20.13 -12.80 5.65
N ARG A 40 -19.70 -12.82 6.92
CA ARG A 40 -20.06 -13.88 7.85
C ARG A 40 -21.34 -13.46 8.55
N LYS A 41 -22.45 -14.16 8.28
CA LYS A 41 -23.72 -14.06 9.04
C LYS A 41 -23.40 -14.20 10.53
N SER A 42 -23.14 -13.09 11.21
CA SER A 42 -22.86 -13.00 12.63
C SER A 42 -23.82 -11.95 13.16
N THR A 43 -24.94 -12.43 13.65
CA THR A 43 -26.03 -11.69 14.26
C THR A 43 -25.68 -11.12 15.64
N THR A 44 -24.40 -11.00 16.05
CA THR A 44 -24.13 -10.88 17.49
C THR A 44 -22.90 -10.11 17.95
N TYR A 45 -22.26 -9.26 17.14
CA TYR A 45 -21.33 -8.26 17.69
C TYR A 45 -21.59 -6.89 17.06
N GLY A 46 -22.05 -5.97 17.92
CA GLY A 46 -22.41 -4.60 17.60
C GLY A 46 -21.19 -3.77 17.18
N GLY A 47 -21.43 -2.85 16.25
CA GLY A 47 -20.45 -1.87 15.78
C GLY A 47 -20.06 -2.03 14.31
N GLN A 48 -21.02 -2.24 13.39
CA GLN A 48 -20.73 -2.05 11.96
C GLN A 48 -20.53 -0.55 11.69
N SER A 49 -19.33 -0.17 11.28
CA SER A 49 -19.04 1.19 10.83
C SER A 49 -19.78 1.49 9.54
N ALA A 50 -20.48 2.63 9.48
CA ALA A 50 -21.20 3.06 8.30
C ALA A 50 -20.29 3.19 7.06
N ALA A 51 -18.99 3.43 7.24
CA ALA A 51 -18.02 3.49 6.14
C ALA A 51 -17.73 2.10 5.51
N SER A 52 -17.64 1.04 6.33
CA SER A 52 -17.44 -0.34 5.84
C SER A 52 -18.63 -0.84 5.02
N THR A 53 -19.84 -0.62 5.54
CA THR A 53 -21.08 -0.95 4.82
C THR A 53 -21.23 -0.10 3.56
N ARG A 54 -20.72 1.14 3.54
CA ARG A 54 -20.69 1.98 2.34
C ARG A 54 -19.74 1.44 1.29
N LEU A 55 -18.50 1.09 1.62
CA LEU A 55 -17.55 0.53 0.64
C LEU A 55 -17.96 -0.84 0.09
N SER A 56 -18.71 -1.63 0.86
CA SER A 56 -19.25 -2.90 0.40
C SER A 56 -20.43 -2.76 -0.56
N MET A 57 -21.20 -1.68 -0.44
CA MET A 57 -22.31 -1.32 -1.34
C MET A 57 -21.91 -0.28 -2.40
N ALA A 58 -20.72 0.30 -2.30
CA ALA A 58 -20.27 1.38 -3.16
C ALA A 58 -20.11 0.85 -4.58
N THR A 59 -20.81 1.49 -5.51
CA THR A 59 -20.48 1.48 -6.91
C THR A 59 -19.77 2.77 -7.22
N TYR A 60 -18.75 2.73 -8.08
CA TYR A 60 -18.14 3.96 -8.58
C TYR A 60 -19.21 4.75 -9.33
N PRO A 61 -19.52 6.00 -8.92
CA PRO A 61 -20.41 6.84 -9.70
C PRO A 61 -19.84 6.97 -11.11
N GLN A 62 -20.71 6.83 -12.12
CA GLN A 62 -20.27 6.97 -13.51
C GLN A 62 -19.65 8.36 -13.73
N GLY A 63 -18.45 8.39 -14.30
CA GLY A 63 -17.69 9.62 -14.53
C GLY A 63 -17.00 10.20 -13.30
N SER A 64 -17.06 9.54 -12.13
CA SER A 64 -16.27 9.97 -10.97
C SER A 64 -14.78 9.90 -11.25
N GLN A 65 -14.01 10.78 -10.61
CA GLN A 65 -12.56 10.86 -10.78
C GLN A 65 -11.87 9.52 -10.46
N LEU A 66 -12.30 8.84 -9.39
CA LEU A 66 -11.79 7.51 -9.04
C LEU A 66 -12.08 6.45 -10.10
N GLN A 67 -13.26 6.50 -10.76
CA GLN A 67 -13.57 5.59 -11.87
C GLN A 67 -12.68 5.86 -13.09
N VAL A 68 -12.44 7.14 -13.40
CA VAL A 68 -11.56 7.56 -14.50
C VAL A 68 -10.12 7.11 -14.23
N LEU A 69 -9.61 7.32 -13.02
CA LEU A 69 -8.29 6.86 -12.60
C LEU A 69 -8.19 5.33 -12.67
N LEU A 70 -9.19 4.59 -12.20
CA LEU A 70 -9.21 3.13 -12.27
C LEU A 70 -9.13 2.65 -13.74
N SER A 71 -9.95 3.23 -14.61
CA SER A 71 -10.01 2.87 -16.03
C SER A 71 -8.67 3.12 -16.73
N LYS A 72 -8.04 4.28 -16.47
CA LYS A 72 -6.70 4.61 -16.98
C LYS A 72 -5.64 3.66 -16.43
N GLY A 73 -5.75 3.25 -15.16
CA GLY A 73 -4.81 2.33 -14.51
C GLY A 73 -4.77 0.97 -15.16
N ILE A 74 -5.94 0.43 -15.51
CA ILE A 74 -6.07 -0.84 -16.20
C ILE A 74 -5.39 -0.78 -17.57
N VAL A 75 -5.68 0.26 -18.36
CA VAL A 75 -5.05 0.47 -19.67
C VAL A 75 -3.53 0.59 -19.53
N SER A 76 -3.07 1.36 -18.53
CA SER A 76 -1.64 1.57 -18.28
C SER A 76 -0.92 0.28 -17.87
N LEU A 77 -1.52 -0.52 -16.99
CA LEU A 77 -0.96 -1.80 -16.54
C LEU A 77 -0.90 -2.82 -17.69
N CYS A 78 -1.93 -2.90 -18.53
CA CYS A 78 -1.93 -3.73 -19.74
C CYS A 78 -0.84 -3.29 -20.73
N ALA A 79 -0.57 -1.99 -20.85
CA ALA A 79 0.52 -1.50 -21.68
C ALA A 79 1.90 -1.85 -21.09
N ALA A 80 2.05 -1.79 -19.76
CA ALA A 80 3.27 -2.11 -19.03
C ALA A 80 3.61 -3.62 -19.07
N GLN A 81 2.59 -4.50 -19.19
CA GLN A 81 2.77 -5.95 -19.27
C GLN A 81 3.82 -6.40 -20.29
N LYS A 82 3.92 -5.71 -21.43
CA LYS A 82 4.87 -6.05 -22.50
C LYS A 82 6.34 -5.89 -22.07
N PHE A 83 6.60 -5.10 -21.03
CA PHE A 83 7.94 -4.76 -20.57
C PHE A 83 8.40 -5.60 -19.39
N VAL A 84 7.48 -6.16 -18.59
CA VAL A 84 7.82 -6.96 -17.40
C VAL A 84 8.59 -8.26 -17.73
N GLY A 85 8.66 -8.63 -19.02
CA GLY A 85 9.41 -9.79 -19.51
C GLY A 85 8.84 -11.12 -19.06
N ASN A 86 9.25 -12.21 -19.71
CA ASN A 86 8.83 -13.58 -19.34
C ASN A 86 9.50 -14.10 -18.05
N ARG A 87 10.04 -13.20 -17.22
CA ARG A 87 10.63 -13.56 -15.93
C ARG A 87 9.50 -13.97 -15.00
N TYR A 88 9.48 -15.24 -14.62
CA TYR A 88 8.43 -15.89 -13.81
C TYR A 88 7.97 -15.05 -12.60
N ARG A 89 8.91 -14.36 -11.94
CA ARG A 89 8.66 -13.53 -10.76
C ARG A 89 7.92 -12.22 -11.08
N GLY A 90 8.36 -11.48 -12.10
CA GLY A 90 7.68 -10.27 -12.57
C GLY A 90 6.26 -10.56 -13.06
N MET A 91 6.07 -11.71 -13.72
CA MET A 91 4.76 -12.15 -14.19
C MET A 91 3.79 -12.46 -13.04
N ARG A 92 4.24 -13.14 -11.97
CA ARG A 92 3.41 -13.36 -10.76
C ARG A 92 2.96 -12.04 -10.14
N PHE A 93 3.87 -11.07 -10.06
CA PHE A 93 3.58 -9.75 -9.52
C PHE A 93 2.53 -9.00 -10.37
N LEU A 94 2.71 -9.02 -11.69
CA LEU A 94 1.77 -8.43 -12.64
C LEU A 94 0.38 -9.06 -12.57
N ILE A 95 0.29 -10.40 -12.50
CA ILE A 95 -0.98 -11.13 -12.37
C ILE A 95 -1.73 -10.69 -11.11
N ASN A 96 -1.02 -10.47 -10.01
CA ASN A 96 -1.66 -10.00 -8.78
C ASN A 96 -2.16 -8.56 -8.90
N LEU A 97 -1.37 -7.65 -9.50
CA LEU A 97 -1.83 -6.30 -9.80
C LEU A 97 -3.11 -6.33 -10.66
N GLN A 98 -3.10 -7.13 -11.74
CA GLN A 98 -4.29 -7.33 -12.59
C GLN A 98 -5.48 -7.85 -11.78
N SER A 99 -5.26 -8.81 -10.87
CA SER A 99 -6.31 -9.31 -9.97
C SER A 99 -6.90 -8.20 -9.10
N ILE A 100 -6.08 -7.30 -8.55
CA ILE A 100 -6.57 -6.17 -7.74
C ILE A 100 -7.41 -5.23 -8.60
N PHE A 101 -6.90 -4.82 -9.77
CA PHE A 101 -7.63 -3.97 -10.71
C PHE A 101 -8.96 -4.58 -11.14
N SER A 102 -8.99 -5.86 -11.51
CA SER A 102 -10.23 -6.57 -11.82
C SER A 102 -11.18 -6.67 -10.62
N GLY A 103 -10.63 -6.74 -9.40
CA GLY A 103 -11.42 -6.67 -8.18
C GLY A 103 -12.10 -5.31 -8.03
N LEU A 104 -11.33 -4.24 -8.20
CA LEU A 104 -11.79 -2.86 -8.15
C LEU A 104 -12.86 -2.60 -9.23
N GLN A 105 -12.73 -3.14 -10.43
CA GLN A 105 -13.78 -3.02 -11.47
C GLN A 105 -15.12 -3.62 -11.06
N VAL A 106 -15.11 -4.67 -10.24
CA VAL A 106 -16.34 -5.30 -9.73
C VAL A 106 -16.90 -4.49 -8.58
N SER A 107 -16.06 -4.19 -7.57
CA SER A 107 -16.42 -3.28 -6.48
C SER A 107 -15.18 -2.80 -5.72
N PRO A 108 -15.24 -1.59 -5.11
CA PRO A 108 -14.22 -1.08 -4.20
C PRO A 108 -13.78 -2.11 -3.14
N ASN A 109 -14.75 -2.73 -2.46
CA ASN A 109 -14.51 -3.74 -1.44
C ASN A 109 -13.74 -4.96 -2.00
N ARG A 110 -14.16 -5.51 -3.15
CA ARG A 110 -13.50 -6.68 -3.73
C ARG A 110 -12.06 -6.37 -4.13
N GLY A 111 -11.82 -5.18 -4.69
CA GLY A 111 -10.48 -4.71 -5.01
C GLY A 111 -9.62 -4.51 -3.78
N TYR A 112 -10.15 -3.85 -2.75
CA TYR A 112 -9.46 -3.61 -1.49
C TYR A 112 -9.05 -4.91 -0.78
N ASN A 113 -9.94 -5.90 -0.69
CA ASN A 113 -9.58 -7.19 -0.09
C ASN A 113 -8.44 -7.88 -0.87
N ARG A 114 -8.49 -7.86 -2.21
CA ARG A 114 -7.38 -8.39 -3.02
C ARG A 114 -6.08 -7.61 -2.82
N PHE A 115 -6.17 -6.31 -2.60
CA PHE A 115 -5.01 -5.46 -2.31
C PHE A 115 -4.38 -5.83 -0.96
N VAL A 116 -5.18 -6.06 0.08
CA VAL A 116 -4.67 -6.53 1.38
C VAL A 116 -4.10 -7.95 1.27
N ASP A 117 -4.75 -8.84 0.51
CA ASP A 117 -4.22 -10.19 0.27
C ASP A 117 -2.85 -10.16 -0.42
N TYR A 118 -2.65 -9.17 -1.29
CA TYR A 118 -1.41 -8.94 -2.00
C TYR A 118 -0.27 -8.42 -1.12
N TYR A 119 -0.53 -7.73 0.00
CA TYR A 119 0.52 -7.32 0.93
C TYR A 119 1.33 -8.50 1.47
N ALA A 120 0.68 -9.63 1.75
CA ALA A 120 1.38 -10.86 2.15
C ALA A 120 2.34 -11.35 1.06
N ILE A 121 1.95 -11.19 -0.20
CA ILE A 121 2.78 -11.54 -1.35
C ILE A 121 3.95 -10.58 -1.49
N TRP A 122 3.75 -9.29 -1.20
CA TRP A 122 4.81 -8.28 -1.23
C TRP A 122 5.91 -8.59 -0.21
N PHE A 123 5.53 -8.90 1.04
CA PHE A 123 6.49 -9.34 2.05
C PHE A 123 7.13 -10.68 1.69
N LYS A 124 6.38 -11.64 1.12
CA LYS A 124 6.93 -12.94 0.71
C LYS A 124 7.91 -12.84 -0.47
N VAL A 125 7.62 -12.00 -1.45
CA VAL A 125 8.54 -11.66 -2.55
C VAL A 125 9.75 -10.93 -2.00
N ALA A 126 9.54 -10.08 -0.99
CA ALA A 126 10.61 -9.37 -0.35
C ALA A 126 11.48 -10.23 0.60
N GLN A 127 11.01 -11.42 0.97
CA GLN A 127 11.77 -12.38 1.78
C GLN A 127 12.81 -13.12 0.95
N ASP A 128 12.54 -13.30 -0.35
CA ASP A 128 13.38 -14.08 -1.24
C ASP A 128 14.55 -13.23 -1.74
N ARG A 129 15.71 -13.36 -1.07
CA ARG A 129 16.95 -12.57 -1.27
C ARG A 129 17.41 -12.50 -2.74
N GLU A 130 16.96 -13.40 -3.61
CA GLU A 130 17.24 -13.37 -5.04
C GLU A 130 16.52 -12.23 -5.80
N VAL A 131 15.34 -11.78 -5.33
CA VAL A 131 14.68 -10.53 -5.77
C VAL A 131 15.44 -9.29 -5.28
N PHE A 132 16.52 -9.46 -4.53
CA PHE A 132 17.39 -8.39 -4.04
C PHE A 132 18.82 -8.53 -4.56
N SER A 133 19.07 -9.56 -5.38
CA SER A 133 20.30 -9.65 -6.15
C SER A 133 20.32 -8.54 -7.20
N GLY A 134 21.51 -8.12 -7.68
CA GLY A 134 21.69 -6.96 -8.56
C GLY A 134 20.84 -6.92 -9.84
N HIS A 135 20.14 -8.00 -10.19
CA HIS A 135 19.18 -8.08 -11.30
C HIS A 135 17.80 -7.46 -11.00
N SER A 136 17.48 -7.19 -9.73
CA SER A 136 16.22 -6.55 -9.30
C SER A 136 16.21 -5.02 -9.38
N ALA A 137 17.37 -4.44 -9.71
CA ALA A 137 17.49 -3.05 -10.14
C ALA A 137 17.06 -2.86 -11.61
N ASP A 138 16.61 -3.92 -12.31
CA ASP A 138 16.14 -3.80 -13.68
C ASP A 138 14.94 -2.83 -13.75
N ALA A 139 14.90 -2.05 -14.82
CA ALA A 139 13.96 -0.95 -14.96
C ALA A 139 12.51 -1.48 -15.02
N GLU A 140 12.35 -2.73 -15.44
CA GLU A 140 11.12 -3.50 -15.49
C GLU A 140 10.56 -3.83 -14.10
N SER A 141 11.40 -4.22 -13.13
CA SER A 141 10.95 -4.42 -11.74
C SER A 141 10.60 -3.11 -11.06
N GLN A 142 11.37 -2.05 -11.32
CA GLN A 142 11.08 -0.71 -10.82
C GLN A 142 9.73 -0.19 -11.32
N LEU A 143 9.37 -0.48 -12.57
CA LEU A 143 8.05 -0.16 -13.11
C LEU A 143 6.92 -0.79 -12.29
N LEU A 144 7.08 -2.05 -11.90
CA LEU A 144 6.11 -2.75 -11.06
C LEU A 144 5.98 -2.12 -9.67
N TRP A 145 7.08 -1.64 -9.06
CA TRP A 145 7.04 -0.97 -7.76
C TRP A 145 6.24 0.33 -7.83
N VAL A 146 6.40 1.08 -8.92
CA VAL A 146 5.68 2.32 -9.14
C VAL A 146 4.16 2.07 -9.26
N PHE A 147 3.75 0.99 -9.93
CA PHE A 147 2.34 0.59 -9.95
C PHE A 147 1.83 0.24 -8.55
N CYS A 148 2.63 -0.41 -7.70
CA CYS A 148 2.26 -0.68 -6.31
C CYS A 148 2.13 0.59 -5.47
N ILE A 149 3.08 1.51 -5.60
CA ILE A 149 3.04 2.81 -4.91
C ILE A 149 1.75 3.54 -5.29
N ALA A 150 1.49 3.66 -6.59
CA ALA A 150 0.28 4.30 -7.09
C ALA A 150 -1.00 3.56 -6.63
N LEU A 151 -0.99 2.23 -6.58
CA LEU A 151 -2.13 1.47 -6.10
C LEU A 151 -2.39 1.67 -4.59
N GLN A 152 -1.35 1.80 -3.76
CA GLN A 152 -1.51 2.16 -2.36
C GLN A 152 -2.11 3.57 -2.23
N LEU A 153 -1.64 4.56 -2.99
CA LEU A 153 -2.20 5.91 -3.00
C LEU A 153 -3.67 5.91 -3.47
N PHE A 154 -3.99 5.14 -4.52
CA PHE A 154 -5.35 4.96 -5.02
C PHE A 154 -6.27 4.34 -3.97
N THR A 155 -5.79 3.33 -3.24
CA THR A 155 -6.54 2.71 -2.14
C THR A 155 -6.84 3.72 -1.03
N THR A 156 -5.88 4.57 -0.70
CA THR A 156 -6.06 5.66 0.29
C THR A 156 -7.17 6.63 -0.16
N LEU A 157 -7.13 7.07 -1.42
CA LEU A 157 -8.18 7.92 -2.02
C LEU A 157 -9.55 7.26 -1.98
N LEU A 158 -9.61 5.97 -2.31
CA LEU A 158 -10.85 5.18 -2.33
C LEU A 158 -11.50 5.09 -0.94
N VAL A 159 -10.68 4.85 0.09
CA VAL A 159 -11.15 4.73 1.47
C VAL A 159 -11.62 6.09 1.99
N ASP A 160 -10.89 7.17 1.68
CA ASP A 160 -11.27 8.52 2.05
C ASP A 160 -12.63 8.93 1.43
N ASP A 161 -12.81 8.75 0.11
CA ASP A 161 -14.05 9.07 -0.61
C ASP A 161 -15.28 8.40 0.02
N ALA A 162 -15.14 7.11 0.38
CA ALA A 162 -16.22 6.37 1.02
C ALA A 162 -16.54 6.81 2.45
N CYS A 163 -15.54 7.33 3.18
CA CYS A 163 -15.71 7.83 4.54
C CYS A 163 -16.27 9.27 4.54
N SER A 164 -15.98 10.07 3.52
CA SER A 164 -16.20 11.52 3.45
C SER A 164 -17.64 11.97 3.13
N CYS A 165 -18.67 11.14 3.35
CA CYS A 165 -20.04 11.49 2.95
C CYS A 165 -20.73 12.55 3.85
N LYS A 166 -20.82 13.78 3.31
CA LYS A 166 -21.98 14.72 3.30
C LYS A 166 -22.19 15.80 4.37
N THR A 167 -21.29 16.03 5.30
CA THR A 167 -21.25 17.34 5.98
C THR A 167 -19.83 17.86 6.06
N HIS A 168 -19.44 18.63 5.04
CA HIS A 168 -18.22 19.47 5.01
C HIS A 168 -18.03 20.39 6.24
N ARG A 169 -18.99 20.42 7.19
CA ARG A 169 -18.97 21.24 8.39
C ARG A 169 -18.62 20.49 9.69
N GLN A 170 -18.47 19.16 9.69
CA GLN A 170 -18.27 18.40 10.95
C GLN A 170 -17.10 17.41 10.96
N CYS A 171 -16.18 17.47 9.99
CA CYS A 171 -14.94 16.72 10.08
C CYS A 171 -13.65 17.57 10.03
N PRO A 172 -13.51 18.69 10.78
CA PRO A 172 -12.28 19.48 10.73
C PRO A 172 -11.08 18.79 11.41
N GLU A 173 -11.31 17.82 12.31
CA GLU A 173 -10.24 17.27 13.16
C GLU A 173 -9.68 15.91 12.69
N ARG A 174 -10.35 15.18 11.79
CA ARG A 174 -9.87 13.84 11.36
C ARG A 174 -8.74 13.88 10.31
N LEU A 175 -8.57 15.01 9.61
CA LEU A 175 -7.65 15.14 8.49
C LEU A 175 -6.36 15.93 8.80
N ASN A 176 -6.19 16.44 10.03
CA ASN A 176 -4.92 16.97 10.51
C ASN A 176 -3.89 15.86 10.84
N ASN A 177 -3.98 14.72 10.16
CA ASN A 177 -3.05 13.61 10.34
C ASN A 177 -1.79 13.86 9.51
N SER A 178 -0.96 14.78 10.00
CA SER A 178 0.38 15.06 9.49
C SER A 178 1.20 13.79 9.24
N MET A 179 0.87 12.68 9.91
CA MET A 179 1.52 11.39 9.67
C MET A 179 1.13 10.78 8.33
N ALA A 180 -0.16 10.60 8.02
CA ALA A 180 -0.60 9.98 6.77
C ALA A 180 -0.16 10.80 5.55
N THR A 181 -0.29 12.13 5.61
CA THR A 181 0.18 13.03 4.56
C THR A 181 1.70 12.95 4.35
N ARG A 182 2.49 12.89 5.44
CA ARG A 182 3.94 12.63 5.34
C ARG A 182 4.25 11.26 4.74
N LYS A 183 3.48 10.22 5.05
CA LYS A 183 3.69 8.87 4.50
C LYS A 183 3.36 8.83 3.00
N MET A 184 2.28 9.48 2.58
CA MET A 184 1.93 9.66 1.17
C MET A 184 3.00 10.45 0.42
N ALA A 185 3.45 11.59 0.96
CA ALA A 185 4.56 12.35 0.39
C ALA A 185 5.82 11.49 0.25
N GLY A 186 6.13 10.67 1.25
CA GLY A 186 7.25 9.72 1.21
C GLY A 186 7.15 8.71 0.06
N LEU A 187 5.96 8.16 -0.19
CA LEU A 187 5.71 7.25 -1.32
C LEU A 187 5.80 7.98 -2.67
N MET A 188 5.22 9.17 -2.77
CA MET A 188 5.29 9.99 -3.98
C MET A 188 6.75 10.33 -4.32
N GLU A 189 7.54 10.76 -3.35
CA GLU A 189 8.97 11.00 -3.57
C GLU A 189 9.72 9.75 -4.06
N TRP A 190 9.33 8.53 -3.64
CA TRP A 190 9.88 7.29 -4.22
C TRP A 190 9.46 7.10 -5.67
N LEU A 191 8.19 7.36 -6.00
CA LEU A 191 7.69 7.34 -7.38
C LEU A 191 8.51 8.28 -8.28
N TYR A 192 8.68 9.54 -7.89
CA TYR A 192 9.45 10.52 -8.66
C TYR A 192 10.94 10.14 -8.76
N ALA A 193 11.53 9.58 -7.70
CA ALA A 193 12.93 9.14 -7.73
C ALA A 193 13.15 7.95 -8.69
N ILE A 194 12.24 6.97 -8.69
CA ILE A 194 12.29 5.83 -9.62
C ILE A 194 12.12 6.32 -11.05
N GLU A 195 11.17 7.22 -11.27
CA GLU A 195 10.90 7.79 -12.58
C GLU A 195 12.06 8.61 -13.14
N ALA A 196 12.74 9.41 -12.31
CA ALA A 196 13.91 10.19 -12.71
C ALA A 196 15.07 9.32 -13.23
N LEU A 197 15.15 8.07 -12.74
CA LEU A 197 16.16 7.09 -13.16
C LEU A 197 15.67 6.14 -14.25
N ALA A 198 14.38 6.19 -14.60
CA ALA A 198 13.80 5.26 -15.55
C ALA A 198 14.25 5.55 -16.99
N PRO A 199 14.61 4.51 -17.77
CA PRO A 199 14.92 4.65 -19.19
C PRO A 199 13.79 5.34 -19.97
N THR A 200 14.15 6.14 -20.98
CA THR A 200 13.19 6.94 -21.78
C THR A 200 12.03 6.10 -22.36
N HIS A 201 12.28 4.85 -22.73
CA HIS A 201 11.24 3.98 -23.30
C HIS A 201 10.18 3.55 -22.27
N LEU A 202 10.49 3.60 -20.96
CA LEU A 202 9.55 3.29 -19.89
C LEU A 202 8.78 4.50 -19.36
N GLN A 203 9.27 5.72 -19.59
CA GLN A 203 8.70 6.97 -19.08
C GLN A 203 7.19 7.11 -19.32
N LYS A 204 6.69 6.66 -20.47
CA LYS A 204 5.25 6.71 -20.80
C LYS A 204 4.35 5.90 -19.84
N HIS A 205 4.89 4.85 -19.23
CA HIS A 205 4.18 4.05 -18.23
C HIS A 205 4.08 4.75 -16.86
N PHE A 206 4.85 5.84 -16.72
CA PHE A 206 4.84 6.90 -15.70
C PHE A 206 3.48 7.57 -15.49
N THR A 207 2.71 7.66 -16.58
CA THR A 207 1.57 8.57 -16.68
C THR A 207 0.48 8.28 -15.65
N TRP A 208 0.07 7.02 -15.50
CA TRP A 208 -0.99 6.69 -14.54
C TRP A 208 -0.54 6.86 -13.08
N PRO A 209 0.64 6.36 -12.68
CA PRO A 209 1.19 6.62 -11.36
C PRO A 209 1.23 8.11 -10.98
N ARG A 210 1.67 8.99 -11.91
CA ARG A 210 1.65 10.44 -11.69
C ARG A 210 0.24 10.98 -11.49
N LEU A 211 -0.73 10.59 -12.33
CA LEU A 211 -2.12 11.04 -12.18
C LEU A 211 -2.72 10.68 -10.82
N VAL A 212 -2.42 9.50 -10.29
CA VAL A 212 -2.86 9.12 -8.95
C VAL A 212 -2.14 9.92 -7.86
N SER A 213 -0.84 10.18 -8.03
CA SER A 213 -0.06 11.03 -7.13
C SER A 213 -0.64 12.45 -7.08
N ASP A 214 -0.90 13.06 -8.24
CA ASP A 214 -1.45 14.41 -8.35
C ASP A 214 -2.84 14.51 -7.69
N GLU A 215 -3.69 13.50 -7.90
CA GLU A 215 -5.00 13.42 -7.24
C GLU A 215 -4.85 13.33 -5.71
N ALA A 216 -3.96 12.48 -5.22
CA ALA A 216 -3.71 12.34 -3.79
C ALA A 216 -3.09 13.62 -3.19
N MET A 217 -2.23 14.33 -3.91
CA MET A 217 -1.73 15.63 -3.46
C MET A 217 -2.86 16.64 -3.32
N SER A 218 -3.76 16.69 -4.30
CA SER A 218 -4.91 17.60 -4.29
C SER A 218 -5.93 17.25 -3.20
N GLN A 219 -6.27 15.97 -3.03
CA GLN A 219 -7.32 15.53 -2.09
C GLN A 219 -6.88 15.68 -0.63
N PHE A 220 -5.59 15.48 -0.33
CA PHE A 220 -5.06 15.49 1.03
C PHE A 220 -4.23 16.72 1.38
N ASP A 221 -4.31 17.78 0.56
CA ASP A 221 -3.57 19.04 0.73
C ASP A 221 -2.08 18.80 1.01
N ILE A 222 -1.47 17.84 0.31
CA ILE A 222 -0.07 17.47 0.54
C ILE A 222 0.80 18.60 -0.02
N PRO A 223 1.68 19.22 0.79
CA PRO A 223 2.58 20.26 0.29
C PRO A 223 3.50 19.70 -0.79
N PHE A 224 4.11 20.60 -1.57
CA PHE A 224 5.10 20.21 -2.58
C PHE A 224 6.12 19.22 -2.01
N LEU A 225 6.44 18.20 -2.81
CA LEU A 225 7.39 17.16 -2.43
C LEU A 225 8.77 17.77 -2.15
N SER A 226 9.48 17.22 -1.17
CA SER A 226 10.80 17.72 -0.84
C SER A 226 11.78 17.37 -1.96
N GLU A 227 12.35 18.38 -2.63
CA GLU A 227 13.41 18.16 -3.62
C GLU A 227 14.58 17.38 -3.00
N ALA A 228 14.99 17.76 -1.77
CA ALA A 228 16.00 17.04 -1.02
C ALA A 228 15.60 15.58 -0.74
N GLY A 229 14.32 15.32 -0.44
CA GLY A 229 13.77 13.98 -0.24
C GLY A 229 13.85 13.11 -1.51
N VAL A 230 13.48 13.68 -2.67
CA VAL A 230 13.61 13.00 -3.97
C VAL A 230 15.07 12.72 -4.30
N GLN A 231 15.97 13.69 -4.13
CA GLN A 231 17.40 13.52 -4.40
C GLN A 231 18.05 12.46 -3.51
N ALA A 232 17.67 12.40 -2.22
CA ALA A 232 18.14 11.35 -1.31
C ALA A 232 17.72 9.94 -1.77
N LYS A 233 16.50 9.81 -2.31
CA LYS A 233 15.97 8.55 -2.85
C LYS A 233 16.60 8.17 -4.18
N ILE A 234 16.87 9.14 -5.05
CA ILE A 234 17.68 8.95 -6.27
C ILE A 234 19.05 8.39 -5.87
N ALA A 235 19.74 9.01 -4.92
CA ALA A 235 21.05 8.54 -4.45
C ALA A 235 20.99 7.11 -3.86
N ALA A 236 19.89 6.74 -3.20
CA ALA A 236 19.67 5.38 -2.71
C ALA A 236 19.48 4.37 -3.86
N LEU A 237 18.72 4.72 -4.89
CA LEU A 237 18.50 3.90 -6.09
C LEU A 237 19.75 3.78 -6.97
N SER A 238 20.56 4.83 -7.10
CA SER A 238 21.84 4.76 -7.81
C SER A 238 22.83 3.79 -7.14
N ASN A 239 22.67 3.56 -5.83
CA ASN A 239 23.45 2.60 -5.04
C ASN A 239 22.62 1.36 -4.67
N PHE A 240 21.63 1.01 -5.50
CA PHE A 240 20.65 -0.02 -5.15
C PHE A 240 21.27 -1.38 -4.72
N PRO A 241 22.31 -1.94 -5.36
CA PRO A 241 22.87 -3.22 -4.91
C PRO A 241 23.32 -3.24 -3.45
N SER A 242 23.81 -2.10 -2.93
CA SER A 242 24.22 -1.97 -1.53
C SER A 242 23.13 -1.39 -0.62
N ARG A 243 22.03 -0.85 -1.18
CA ARG A 243 20.94 -0.17 -0.46
C ARG A 243 19.55 -0.75 -0.69
N SER A 244 19.43 -1.92 -1.32
CA SER A 244 18.15 -2.55 -1.66
C SER A 244 17.27 -2.75 -0.42
N HIS A 245 17.86 -3.22 0.69
CA HIS A 245 17.19 -3.36 1.98
C HIS A 245 16.59 -2.04 2.49
N PHE A 246 17.28 -0.91 2.33
CA PHE A 246 16.79 0.40 2.71
C PHE A 246 15.65 0.87 1.80
N VAL A 247 15.82 0.75 0.48
CA VAL A 247 14.83 1.16 -0.52
C VAL A 247 13.51 0.43 -0.28
N PHE A 248 13.55 -0.90 -0.24
CA PHE A 248 12.36 -1.71 -0.04
C PHE A 248 11.81 -1.61 1.38
N GLY A 249 12.67 -1.62 2.40
CA GLY A 249 12.25 -1.48 3.79
C GLY A 249 11.48 -0.18 4.00
N HIS A 250 11.94 0.92 3.41
CA HIS A 250 11.25 2.19 3.50
C HIS A 250 9.94 2.19 2.71
N ILE A 251 9.92 1.69 1.47
CA ILE A 251 8.67 1.61 0.69
C ILE A 251 7.63 0.74 1.43
N LEU A 252 8.04 -0.43 1.94
CA LEU A 252 7.17 -1.33 2.70
C LEU A 252 6.65 -0.70 3.99
N GLU A 253 7.50 0.01 4.73
CA GLU A 253 7.10 0.71 5.97
C GLU A 253 6.06 1.79 5.68
N LEU A 254 6.28 2.60 4.64
CA LEU A 254 5.35 3.66 4.24
C LEU A 254 4.01 3.07 3.81
N SER A 255 4.06 2.03 2.99
CA SER A 255 2.92 1.27 2.50
C SER A 255 2.10 0.64 3.64
N ALA A 256 2.75 -0.07 4.56
CA ALA A 256 2.09 -0.68 5.72
C ALA A 256 1.48 0.37 6.66
N SER A 257 2.19 1.49 6.88
CA SER A 257 1.67 2.61 7.67
C SER A 257 0.39 3.18 7.07
N LEU A 258 0.33 3.33 5.75
CA LEU A 258 -0.87 3.82 5.06
C LEU A 258 -2.00 2.79 5.06
N ALA A 259 -1.69 1.50 4.91
CA ALA A 259 -2.69 0.44 5.03
C ALA A 259 -3.34 0.42 6.43
N ASN A 260 -2.54 0.58 7.48
CA ASN A 260 -3.05 0.69 8.85
C ASN A 260 -3.93 1.92 9.01
N TRP A 261 -3.49 3.07 8.52
CA TRP A 261 -4.29 4.30 8.53
C TRP A 261 -5.63 4.12 7.79
N THR A 262 -5.64 3.43 6.64
CA THR A 262 -6.89 3.16 5.93
C THR A 262 -7.83 2.25 6.73
N GLU A 263 -7.32 1.23 7.40
CA GLU A 263 -8.14 0.38 8.29
C GLU A 263 -8.69 1.18 9.47
N ASP A 264 -7.87 2.03 10.11
CA ASP A 264 -8.32 2.90 11.21
C ASP A 264 -9.42 3.87 10.76
N LEU A 265 -9.30 4.41 9.56
CA LEU A 265 -10.30 5.28 8.96
C LEU A 265 -11.63 4.54 8.71
N LEU A 266 -11.55 3.31 8.20
CA LEU A 266 -12.71 2.43 8.03
C LEU A 266 -13.37 2.06 9.35
N ALA A 267 -12.58 1.84 10.41
CA ALA A 267 -13.08 1.48 11.74
C ALA A 267 -13.79 2.67 12.39
N SER A 268 -13.19 3.86 12.32
CA SER A 268 -13.69 5.09 12.93
C SER A 268 -14.90 5.71 12.23
N GLY A 269 -15.27 5.23 11.04
CA GLY A 269 -16.50 5.61 10.33
C GLY A 269 -17.81 5.10 10.97
N GLY A 270 -17.71 4.31 12.05
CA GLY A 270 -18.82 3.94 12.92
C GLY A 270 -18.83 4.88 14.11
N GLY A 271 -19.91 5.65 14.26
CA GLY A 271 -20.04 6.61 15.34
C GLY A 271 -20.04 5.92 16.70
N GLU A 272 -18.87 5.76 17.29
CA GLU A 272 -18.64 5.69 18.72
C GLU A 272 -17.23 6.21 18.99
N ASN A 273 -17.14 7.28 19.77
CA ASN A 273 -15.88 7.82 20.28
C ASN A 273 -15.10 6.72 20.99
N ARG A 274 -14.15 6.09 20.30
CA ARG A 274 -13.04 5.35 20.90
C ARG A 274 -11.72 5.97 20.45
N PHE A 275 -11.52 7.24 20.79
CA PHE A 275 -10.17 7.71 21.03
C PHE A 275 -9.72 7.10 22.36
N GLY A 276 -9.13 5.91 22.28
CA GLY A 276 -8.71 5.16 23.46
C GLY A 276 -8.37 3.71 23.19
N THR A 277 -7.58 3.41 22.17
CA THR A 277 -6.82 2.14 22.09
C THR A 277 -5.55 2.36 21.26
N GLU A 278 -4.62 3.13 21.80
CA GLU A 278 -3.21 3.13 21.34
C GLU A 278 -2.49 1.81 21.71
N GLU A 279 -3.10 0.89 22.45
CA GLU A 279 -2.38 -0.20 23.11
C GLU A 279 -2.37 -1.56 22.39
N TYR A 280 -3.24 -1.84 21.41
CA TYR A 280 -3.36 -3.24 20.95
C TYR A 280 -2.26 -3.66 19.95
N TRP A 281 -1.87 -2.79 19.01
CA TRP A 281 -0.81 -3.11 18.05
C TRP A 281 0.61 -2.84 18.55
N GLN A 282 0.76 -1.96 19.56
CA GLN A 282 2.03 -1.78 20.27
C GLN A 282 2.37 -2.97 21.19
N SER A 283 1.42 -3.88 21.45
CA SER A 283 1.62 -5.05 22.31
C SER A 283 2.35 -6.22 21.64
N ILE A 284 2.58 -6.17 20.31
CA ILE A 284 3.47 -7.14 19.65
C ILE A 284 4.92 -6.74 19.96
N SER A 285 5.35 -7.11 21.17
CA SER A 285 6.73 -6.98 21.60
C SER A 285 7.66 -7.65 20.57
N PRO A 286 8.85 -7.08 20.28
CA PRO A 286 9.90 -7.75 19.53
C PRO A 286 10.21 -9.17 20.07
N LYS A 287 9.98 -9.42 21.37
CA LYS A 287 10.12 -10.73 22.00
C LYS A 287 9.11 -11.77 21.50
N THR A 288 7.93 -11.34 21.06
CA THR A 288 6.90 -12.20 20.46
C THR A 288 7.29 -12.61 19.04
N ILE A 289 7.90 -11.70 18.27
CA ILE A 289 8.43 -11.98 16.93
C ILE A 289 9.61 -12.98 16.99
N VAL A 290 10.50 -12.83 17.98
CA VAL A 290 11.64 -13.75 18.18
C VAL A 290 11.17 -15.16 18.57
N ARG A 291 10.19 -15.30 19.47
CA ARG A 291 9.65 -16.63 19.85
C ARG A 291 9.00 -17.39 18.71
N VAL A 292 8.36 -16.68 17.78
CA VAL A 292 7.74 -17.30 16.59
C VAL A 292 8.80 -17.79 15.60
N LEU A 293 9.94 -17.10 15.49
CA LEU A 293 11.06 -17.53 14.64
C LEU A 293 11.84 -18.73 15.22
N GLU A 294 11.75 -18.97 16.53
CA GLU A 294 12.37 -20.12 17.21
C GLU A 294 11.53 -21.41 17.15
N GLN A 295 10.23 -21.33 16.85
CA GLN A 295 9.34 -22.50 16.74
C GLN A 295 9.39 -23.21 15.37
N ASP A 296 9.96 -22.57 14.35
CA ASP A 296 10.10 -23.11 12.97
C ASP A 296 11.53 -23.61 12.64
N ARG A 297 12.31 -23.99 13.67
CA ARG A 297 13.59 -24.73 13.51
C ARG A 297 13.40 -26.20 13.84
#